data_AF-A0A523RAJ7-F1
#
_entry.id   AF-A0A523RAJ7-F1
#
_cell.length_a   1.000
_cell.length_b   1.000
_cell.length_c   1.000
_cell.angle_alpha   90.00
_cell.angle_beta   90.00
_cell.angle_gamma   90.00
#
_symmetry.space_group_name_H-M   'P 1'
#
loop_
_entity.id
_entity.type
_entity.pdbx_description
1 polymer ?
#
loop_
_entity_poly.entity_id
_entity_poly.type
_entity_poly.pdbx_seq_one_letter_code
_entity_poly.pdbx_strand_id
1 'polypeptide(L)'
;MRKSVKILLFILGIFFSNFFLNKIQINNFLTDSCISLEIYTSYEIKTSQFHNLTGSPIIINGNGGWYTVNLTVEWCTGSGTFNDPYIIQNVLIDGQNSGNCIEIKNSDVYFIIKNCSVYYSGNGSSSAGIFLDNVKNGNLADSIHSYDNDYGIHLISCYNITIEGNVIENNHNFGIILGVSNDNLISNNILYNNGYEGIFLGISNHSRIIGNTVTNNGNFGIYIGSSSKNNTISENTVRNNNGGGIIASTSNNSTIRRNNVIHNKIGIEVWQSNYNKIYENNISENYDIWGIWVAGGSEYNLFYNNCFINNEVNAWDDGMNNNWNCSILGNYWDDYNGNDADNNGIGDIPYVINGSANSVDQLPLMQCSLLEDGVIEDIVIEISGYNIILLTSILALISIALFKKSKKNSNNPKKQ
;
A
#
# COMPACT_ATOMS: atom_id res chain seq x y z
N MET A 1 18.56 14.24 46.84
CA MET A 1 17.57 15.08 46.11
C MET A 1 18.06 15.63 44.77
N ARG A 2 19.21 16.33 44.67
CA ARG A 2 19.65 16.95 43.39
C ARG A 2 19.99 15.99 42.23
N LYS A 3 20.45 14.75 42.49
CA LYS A 3 20.73 13.74 41.45
C LYS A 3 19.43 13.08 40.92
N SER A 4 18.47 12.83 41.81
CA SER A 4 17.18 12.19 41.50
C SER A 4 16.29 13.05 40.58
N VAL A 5 16.30 14.38 40.78
CA VAL A 5 15.53 15.32 39.96
C VAL A 5 16.11 15.49 38.56
N LYS A 6 17.44 15.39 38.40
CA LYS A 6 18.09 15.43 37.08
C LYS A 6 17.78 14.18 36.24
N ILE A 7 17.73 13.01 36.88
CA ILE A 7 17.38 11.75 36.21
C ILE A 7 15.90 11.76 35.79
N LEU A 8 14.99 12.26 36.65
CA LEU A 8 13.57 12.39 36.31
C LEU A 8 13.32 13.37 35.16
N LEU A 9 14.03 14.51 35.13
CA LEU A 9 13.93 15.49 34.03
C LEU A 9 14.52 14.96 32.71
N PHE A 10 15.55 14.10 32.78
CA PHE A 10 16.12 13.46 31.60
C PHE A 10 15.19 12.36 31.04
N ILE A 11 14.58 11.55 31.91
CA ILE A 11 13.57 10.55 31.52
C ILE A 11 12.33 11.22 30.95
N LEU A 12 11.85 12.31 31.57
CA LEU A 12 10.73 13.11 31.03
C LEU A 12 11.11 13.77 29.69
N GLY A 13 12.34 14.25 29.52
CA GLY A 13 12.82 14.79 28.25
C GLY A 13 12.79 13.75 27.11
N ILE A 14 13.20 12.52 27.38
CA ILE A 14 13.13 11.40 26.43
C ILE A 14 11.68 10.97 26.17
N PHE A 15 10.84 10.96 27.20
CA PHE A 15 9.43 10.61 27.07
C PHE A 15 8.68 11.66 26.23
N PHE A 16 8.95 12.96 26.46
CA PHE A 16 8.36 14.04 25.67
C PHE A 16 8.93 14.12 24.26
N SER A 17 10.23 13.88 24.04
CA SER A 17 10.78 13.86 22.68
C SER A 17 10.18 12.71 21.85
N ASN A 18 10.00 11.52 22.45
CA ASN A 18 9.37 10.39 21.76
C ASN A 18 7.85 10.55 21.63
N PHE A 19 7.18 11.20 22.60
CA PHE A 19 5.76 11.51 22.52
C PHE A 19 5.45 12.55 21.43
N PHE A 20 6.35 13.51 21.19
CA PHE A 20 6.22 14.48 20.10
C PHE A 20 6.72 13.93 18.75
N LEU A 21 7.80 13.14 18.70
CA LEU A 21 8.27 12.53 17.44
C LEU A 21 7.30 11.48 16.90
N ASN A 22 6.62 10.72 17.77
CA ASN A 22 5.62 9.74 17.34
C ASN A 22 4.24 10.34 17.03
N LYS A 23 3.98 11.61 17.38
CA LYS A 23 2.74 12.32 17.02
C LYS A 23 2.92 13.39 15.93
N ILE A 24 4.15 13.70 15.53
CA ILE A 24 4.45 14.57 14.37
C ILE A 24 4.57 13.74 13.08
N GLN A 25 4.27 12.43 13.13
CA GLN A 25 3.79 11.72 11.96
C GLN A 25 2.27 11.77 11.95
N ILE A 26 1.73 12.29 10.84
CA ILE A 26 0.32 12.26 10.43
C ILE A 26 -0.53 13.40 11.02
N ASN A 27 -0.56 14.53 10.30
CA ASN A 27 -1.78 15.26 9.90
C ASN A 27 -1.38 16.54 9.14
N ASN A 28 -1.00 16.38 7.88
CA ASN A 28 -1.06 17.45 6.88
C ASN A 28 -2.24 17.11 5.96
N PHE A 29 -3.43 17.66 6.21
CA PHE A 29 -4.51 17.70 5.23
C PHE A 29 -4.76 19.16 4.83
N LEU A 30 -4.25 19.47 3.63
CA LEU A 30 -4.91 20.14 2.51
C LEU A 30 -5.90 21.28 2.84
N THR A 31 -5.43 22.50 2.58
CA THR A 31 -6.27 23.53 1.95
C THR A 31 -5.74 23.79 0.55
N ASP A 32 -6.63 23.68 -0.43
CA ASP A 32 -6.46 23.97 -1.86
C ASP A 32 -5.26 24.85 -2.22
N SER A 33 -4.18 24.19 -2.61
CA SER A 33 -3.21 24.64 -3.58
C SER A 33 -2.30 23.47 -3.89
N CYS A 34 -1.94 23.29 -5.16
CA CYS A 34 -0.86 22.41 -5.58
C CYS A 34 0.39 22.70 -4.75
N ILE A 35 0.60 21.93 -3.69
CA ILE A 35 1.89 21.72 -3.09
C ILE A 35 2.11 20.23 -3.27
N SER A 36 2.77 19.89 -4.37
CA SER A 36 3.56 18.67 -4.47
C SER A 36 4.56 18.71 -3.31
N LEU A 37 4.14 18.22 -2.15
CA LEU A 37 5.08 17.77 -1.14
C LEU A 37 5.70 16.52 -1.75
N GLU A 38 6.71 16.74 -2.59
CA GLU A 38 7.74 15.75 -2.89
C GLU A 38 8.34 15.39 -1.53
N ILE A 39 7.71 14.43 -0.86
CA ILE A 39 8.38 13.67 0.17
C ILE A 39 9.36 12.80 -0.61
N TYR A 40 10.47 13.40 -1.05
CA TYR A 40 11.73 12.69 -1.07
C TYR A 40 11.99 12.30 0.39
N THR A 41 11.36 11.21 0.86
CA THR A 41 12.13 10.33 1.72
C THR A 41 13.23 9.85 0.81
N SER A 42 14.35 10.59 0.80
CA SER A 42 15.63 9.95 0.58
C SER A 42 15.64 8.81 1.58
N TYR A 43 15.25 7.61 1.14
CA TYR A 43 15.76 6.39 1.72
C TYR A 43 17.25 6.47 1.46
N GLU A 44 17.95 7.26 2.30
CA GLU A 44 19.38 7.21 2.41
C GLU A 44 19.66 5.79 2.89
N ILE A 45 19.87 4.96 1.88
CA ILE A 45 20.48 3.66 1.91
C ILE A 45 21.49 3.67 3.06
N LYS A 46 21.26 2.81 4.06
CA LYS A 46 22.14 2.70 5.25
C LYS A 46 23.58 2.55 4.78
N THR A 47 24.42 3.50 5.14
CA THR A 47 25.77 3.79 4.61
C THR A 47 26.87 2.76 4.97
N SER A 48 26.57 1.46 5.04
CA SER A 48 27.58 0.42 5.30
C SER A 48 27.71 -0.56 4.13
N GLN A 49 28.79 -0.37 3.35
CA GLN A 49 29.40 -1.33 2.40
C GLN A 49 28.43 -2.06 1.45
N PHE A 50 28.14 -1.44 0.30
CA PHE A 50 27.47 -2.11 -0.83
C PHE A 50 28.50 -2.66 -1.81
N HIS A 51 28.19 -3.82 -2.40
CA HIS A 51 28.88 -4.30 -3.59
C HIS A 51 28.30 -3.55 -4.80
N ASN A 52 29.09 -2.63 -5.37
CA ASN A 52 28.72 -1.92 -6.59
C ASN A 52 29.02 -2.80 -7.81
N LEU A 53 27.97 -3.25 -8.51
CA LEU A 53 28.02 -4.09 -9.69
C LEU A 53 27.53 -3.33 -10.94
N THR A 54 27.74 -2.02 -11.01
CA THR A 54 27.41 -1.18 -12.18
C THR A 54 27.91 -1.83 -13.48
N GLY A 55 27.00 -1.96 -14.45
CA GLY A 55 27.24 -2.58 -15.76
C GLY A 55 27.44 -4.10 -15.73
N SER A 56 27.32 -4.74 -14.57
CA SER A 56 27.56 -6.17 -14.36
C SER A 56 26.29 -6.83 -13.80
N PRO A 57 25.34 -7.22 -14.67
CA PRO A 57 24.09 -7.83 -14.22
C PRO A 57 24.36 -9.15 -13.50
N ILE A 58 23.58 -9.43 -12.45
CA ILE A 58 23.58 -10.76 -11.81
C ILE A 58 22.75 -11.68 -12.68
N ILE A 59 23.36 -12.74 -13.21
CA ILE A 59 22.68 -13.73 -14.05
C ILE A 59 22.85 -15.11 -13.42
N ILE A 60 21.74 -15.73 -13.03
CA ILE A 60 21.70 -17.07 -12.45
C ILE A 60 20.74 -17.92 -13.27
N ASN A 61 21.22 -19.03 -13.83
CA ASN A 61 20.40 -19.97 -14.57
C ASN A 61 20.58 -21.39 -14.03
N GLY A 62 19.47 -22.01 -13.62
CA GLY A 62 19.48 -23.33 -13.01
C GLY A 62 20.01 -23.34 -11.59
N ASN A 63 19.70 -24.42 -10.86
CA ASN A 63 20.18 -24.61 -9.48
C ASN A 63 21.72 -24.65 -9.38
N GLY A 64 22.41 -25.13 -10.42
CA GLY A 64 23.87 -25.12 -10.48
C GLY A 64 24.48 -23.72 -10.65
N GLY A 65 23.72 -22.77 -11.22
CA GLY A 65 24.13 -21.36 -11.34
C GLY A 65 24.30 -20.72 -9.96
N TRP A 66 23.36 -20.97 -9.06
CA TRP A 66 23.43 -20.49 -7.67
C TRP A 66 24.68 -20.99 -6.94
N TYR A 67 24.98 -22.29 -7.06
CA TYR A 67 26.18 -22.88 -6.46
C TYR A 67 27.46 -22.19 -6.97
N THR A 68 27.52 -21.91 -8.27
CA THR A 68 28.66 -21.24 -8.89
C THR A 68 28.84 -19.81 -8.38
N VAL A 69 27.75 -19.03 -8.33
CA VAL A 69 27.78 -17.66 -7.82
C VAL A 69 28.18 -17.64 -6.35
N ASN A 70 27.55 -18.45 -5.51
CA ASN A 70 27.82 -18.52 -4.06
C ASN A 70 29.29 -18.82 -3.72
N LEU A 71 29.99 -19.60 -4.54
CA LEU A 71 31.42 -19.89 -4.33
C LEU A 71 32.37 -18.79 -4.81
N THR A 72 31.89 -17.84 -5.61
CA THR A 72 32.75 -16.88 -6.33
C THR A 72 32.62 -15.45 -5.86
N VAL A 73 31.54 -15.10 -5.14
CA VAL A 73 31.25 -13.72 -4.74
C VAL A 73 30.84 -13.63 -3.28
N GLU A 74 31.17 -12.51 -2.62
CA GLU A 74 30.87 -12.29 -1.20
C GLU A 74 29.42 -11.85 -0.93
N TRP A 75 28.75 -11.27 -1.94
CA TRP A 75 27.37 -10.80 -1.83
C TRP A 75 26.31 -11.91 -1.94
N CYS A 76 26.74 -13.14 -2.23
CA CYS A 76 25.88 -14.32 -2.32
C CYS A 76 26.32 -15.35 -1.26
N THR A 77 25.39 -15.81 -0.42
CA THR A 77 25.67 -16.79 0.65
C THR A 77 24.57 -17.85 0.72
N GLY A 78 24.73 -18.88 1.57
CA GLY A 78 23.73 -19.90 1.86
C GLY A 78 23.85 -21.17 1.01
N SER A 79 22.89 -22.09 1.12
CA SER A 79 22.93 -23.40 0.43
C SER A 79 21.72 -23.68 -0.48
N GLY A 80 20.74 -22.78 -0.53
CA GLY A 80 19.52 -22.94 -1.33
C GLY A 80 18.45 -23.85 -0.72
N THR A 81 18.58 -24.22 0.55
CA THR A 81 17.57 -25.03 1.26
C THR A 81 16.57 -24.14 1.99
N PHE A 82 15.41 -24.67 2.39
CA PHE A 82 14.42 -23.88 3.14
C PHE A 82 14.99 -23.25 4.42
N ASN A 83 15.86 -23.99 5.14
CA ASN A 83 16.46 -23.53 6.39
C ASN A 83 17.75 -22.70 6.18
N ASP A 84 18.33 -22.75 4.99
CA ASP A 84 19.53 -22.02 4.60
C ASP A 84 19.42 -21.59 3.13
N PRO A 85 18.53 -20.62 2.83
CA PRO A 85 18.27 -20.18 1.46
C PRO A 85 19.52 -19.50 0.90
N TYR A 86 19.66 -19.46 -0.43
CA TYR A 86 20.65 -18.55 -1.02
C TYR A 86 20.26 -17.10 -0.70
N ILE A 87 21.23 -16.23 -0.40
CA ILE A 87 20.97 -14.84 -0.05
C ILE A 87 21.82 -13.95 -0.95
N ILE A 88 21.16 -13.14 -1.79
CA ILE A 88 21.75 -11.99 -2.48
C ILE A 88 21.46 -10.75 -1.63
N GLN A 89 22.50 -10.05 -1.17
CA GLN A 89 22.31 -8.88 -0.32
C GLN A 89 23.36 -7.78 -0.48
N ASN A 90 22.99 -6.56 -0.13
CA ASN A 90 23.87 -5.39 -0.11
C ASN A 90 24.47 -5.09 -1.50
N VAL A 91 23.65 -5.19 -2.54
CA VAL A 91 24.09 -4.98 -3.93
C VAL A 91 23.51 -3.70 -4.50
N LEU A 92 24.34 -2.91 -5.18
CA LEU A 92 23.94 -1.78 -6.00
C LEU A 92 24.22 -2.12 -7.48
N ILE A 93 23.19 -2.07 -8.33
CA ILE A 93 23.32 -2.34 -9.77
C ILE A 93 22.73 -1.17 -10.57
N ASP A 94 23.60 -0.49 -11.30
CA ASP A 94 23.24 0.36 -12.45
C ASP A 94 23.31 -0.52 -13.71
N GLY A 95 22.18 -0.78 -14.35
CA GLY A 95 22.06 -1.60 -15.55
C GLY A 95 22.57 -0.93 -16.82
N GLN A 96 22.96 0.35 -16.78
CA GLN A 96 23.48 1.13 -17.90
C GLN A 96 22.58 1.10 -19.15
N ASN A 97 21.27 1.04 -18.94
CA ASN A 97 20.25 0.90 -19.98
C ASN A 97 20.41 -0.38 -20.81
N SER A 98 20.89 -1.47 -20.21
CA SER A 98 21.16 -2.74 -20.89
C SER A 98 20.67 -3.95 -20.09
N GLY A 99 19.69 -4.68 -20.63
CA GLY A 99 19.20 -5.93 -20.06
C GLY A 99 18.58 -5.81 -18.67
N ASN A 100 18.58 -6.90 -17.91
CA ASN A 100 18.07 -6.96 -16.53
C ASN A 100 19.19 -6.67 -15.53
N CYS A 101 18.91 -6.01 -14.41
CA CYS A 101 19.93 -5.85 -13.36
C CYS A 101 20.18 -7.17 -12.60
N ILE A 102 19.10 -7.84 -12.18
CA ILE A 102 19.15 -9.20 -11.63
C ILE A 102 18.25 -10.09 -12.47
N GLU A 103 18.81 -11.18 -13.02
CA GLU A 103 18.11 -12.19 -13.79
C GLU A 103 18.31 -13.57 -13.16
N ILE A 104 17.21 -14.21 -12.79
CA ILE A 104 17.22 -15.58 -12.26
C ILE A 104 16.26 -16.43 -13.09
N LYS A 105 16.76 -17.57 -13.58
CA LYS A 105 16.01 -18.46 -14.47
C LYS A 105 16.06 -19.92 -14.03
N ASN A 106 14.98 -20.65 -14.29
CA ASN A 106 14.92 -22.12 -14.20
C ASN A 106 15.37 -22.68 -12.84
N SER A 107 14.90 -22.10 -11.74
CA SER A 107 15.37 -22.46 -10.41
C SER A 107 14.23 -22.70 -9.43
N ASP A 108 14.35 -23.75 -8.63
CA ASP A 108 13.37 -24.10 -7.58
C ASP A 108 13.98 -24.13 -6.17
N VAL A 109 15.23 -23.68 -6.03
CA VAL A 109 15.88 -23.49 -4.71
C VAL A 109 15.20 -22.38 -3.92
N TYR A 110 15.37 -22.40 -2.61
CA TYR A 110 14.96 -21.28 -1.77
C TYR A 110 16.00 -20.17 -1.85
N PHE A 111 15.57 -18.94 -2.09
CA PHE A 111 16.48 -17.79 -2.10
C PHE A 111 15.82 -16.51 -1.57
N ILE A 112 16.67 -15.58 -1.14
CA ILE A 112 16.29 -14.26 -0.66
C ILE A 112 17.10 -13.21 -1.42
N ILE A 113 16.45 -12.15 -1.90
CA ILE A 113 17.09 -10.92 -2.37
C ILE A 113 16.69 -9.82 -1.40
N LYS A 114 17.67 -9.12 -0.81
CA LYS A 114 17.40 -8.07 0.18
C LYS A 114 18.44 -6.96 0.22
N ASN A 115 18.03 -5.77 0.66
CA ASN A 115 18.90 -4.59 0.75
C ASN A 115 19.69 -4.36 -0.55
N CYS A 116 18.96 -4.29 -1.67
CA CYS A 116 19.52 -4.10 -3.00
C CYS A 116 18.90 -2.87 -3.67
N SER A 117 19.70 -2.16 -4.46
CA SER A 117 19.24 -1.07 -5.33
C SER A 117 19.52 -1.43 -6.78
N VAL A 118 18.48 -1.42 -7.62
CA VAL A 118 18.55 -1.80 -9.04
C VAL A 118 17.90 -0.72 -9.90
N TYR A 119 18.65 -0.18 -10.86
CA TYR A 119 18.18 0.95 -11.66
C TYR A 119 18.82 1.00 -13.04
N TYR A 120 18.19 1.74 -13.96
CA TYR A 120 18.61 1.84 -15.36
C TYR A 120 18.74 0.48 -16.07
N SER A 121 17.74 -0.40 -15.93
CA SER A 121 17.61 -1.57 -16.81
C SER A 121 17.53 -1.16 -18.29
N GLY A 122 17.66 -2.14 -19.20
CA GLY A 122 17.35 -1.95 -20.62
C GLY A 122 15.91 -1.53 -20.90
N ASN A 123 15.62 -1.27 -22.19
CA ASN A 123 14.32 -0.83 -22.69
C ASN A 123 13.58 -1.90 -23.53
N GLY A 124 14.00 -3.17 -23.46
CA GLY A 124 13.34 -4.27 -24.15
C GLY A 124 12.18 -4.84 -23.33
N SER A 125 11.22 -5.52 -23.97
CA SER A 125 9.97 -6.06 -23.41
C SER A 125 10.07 -7.07 -22.25
N SER A 126 11.26 -7.29 -21.71
CA SER A 126 11.51 -8.14 -20.54
C SER A 126 12.59 -7.55 -19.64
N SER A 127 12.98 -6.29 -19.87
CA SER A 127 14.02 -5.61 -19.10
C SER A 127 13.42 -5.15 -17.78
N ALA A 128 14.09 -5.46 -16.68
CA ALA A 128 13.62 -5.12 -15.37
C ALA A 128 14.79 -4.89 -14.40
N GLY A 129 14.49 -4.18 -13.30
CA GLY A 129 15.38 -4.18 -12.15
C GLY A 129 15.60 -5.61 -11.63
N ILE A 130 14.52 -6.39 -11.49
CA ILE A 130 14.61 -7.82 -11.17
C ILE A 130 13.71 -8.61 -12.12
N PHE A 131 14.29 -9.59 -12.81
CA PHE A 131 13.59 -10.48 -13.72
C PHE A 131 13.72 -11.94 -13.26
N LEU A 132 12.58 -12.61 -13.09
CA LEU A 132 12.48 -14.02 -12.74
C LEU A 132 11.72 -14.77 -13.84
N ASP A 133 12.28 -15.87 -14.33
CA ASP A 133 11.66 -16.71 -15.37
C ASP A 133 11.75 -18.19 -15.02
N ASN A 134 10.59 -18.84 -14.87
CA ASN A 134 10.47 -20.23 -14.42
C ASN A 134 11.18 -20.46 -13.08
N VAL A 135 10.84 -19.65 -12.08
CA VAL A 135 11.44 -19.63 -10.75
C VAL A 135 10.44 -19.99 -9.66
N LYS A 136 10.89 -20.67 -8.59
CA LYS A 136 10.09 -20.94 -7.39
C LYS A 136 10.80 -20.51 -6.12
N ASN A 137 10.03 -20.37 -5.04
CA ASN A 137 10.54 -20.27 -3.65
C ASN A 137 11.47 -19.07 -3.38
N GLY A 138 11.30 -17.99 -4.14
CA GLY A 138 12.04 -16.75 -3.97
C GLY A 138 11.37 -15.79 -2.99
N ASN A 139 12.17 -15.09 -2.18
CA ASN A 139 11.72 -14.00 -1.33
C ASN A 139 12.48 -12.70 -1.68
N LEU A 140 11.78 -11.73 -2.25
CA LEU A 140 12.27 -10.42 -2.65
C LEU A 140 11.81 -9.46 -1.56
N ALA A 141 12.64 -9.30 -0.53
CA ALA A 141 12.22 -8.67 0.72
C ALA A 141 13.22 -7.66 1.26
N ASP A 142 12.82 -6.94 2.31
CA ASP A 142 13.69 -6.11 3.13
C ASP A 142 14.43 -5.04 2.30
N SER A 143 13.66 -4.09 1.76
CA SER A 143 14.18 -2.87 1.12
C SER A 143 14.93 -3.09 -0.20
N ILE A 144 14.28 -3.74 -1.18
CA ILE A 144 14.67 -3.56 -2.58
C ILE A 144 14.17 -2.19 -3.04
N HIS A 145 15.08 -1.39 -3.59
CA HIS A 145 14.75 -0.13 -4.26
C HIS A 145 14.93 -0.31 -5.77
N SER A 146 13.82 -0.31 -6.51
CA SER A 146 13.80 -0.52 -7.96
C SER A 146 13.24 0.71 -8.66
N TYR A 147 14.09 1.43 -9.41
CA TYR A 147 13.73 2.70 -10.04
C TYR A 147 14.40 2.96 -11.38
N ASP A 148 13.79 3.81 -12.22
CA ASP A 148 14.28 4.14 -13.57
C ASP A 148 14.60 2.90 -14.42
N ASN A 149 13.85 1.81 -14.21
CA ASN A 149 13.89 0.61 -15.05
C ASN A 149 12.72 0.64 -16.04
N ASP A 150 12.72 -0.27 -17.01
CA ASP A 150 11.55 -0.49 -17.85
C ASP A 150 10.40 -1.08 -17.01
N TYR A 151 10.66 -2.24 -16.38
CA TYR A 151 9.83 -2.79 -15.31
C TYR A 151 10.57 -2.79 -13.98
N GLY A 152 9.88 -2.53 -12.87
CA GLY A 152 10.49 -2.60 -11.55
C GLY A 152 10.88 -4.03 -11.17
N ILE A 153 9.89 -4.92 -11.13
CA ILE A 153 10.04 -6.37 -10.89
C ILE A 153 9.14 -7.14 -11.86
N HIS A 154 9.70 -8.12 -12.57
CA HIS A 154 8.99 -8.90 -13.59
C HIS A 154 9.14 -10.40 -13.37
N LEU A 155 7.99 -11.09 -13.24
CA LEU A 155 7.89 -12.53 -13.04
C LEU A 155 7.23 -13.18 -14.25
N ILE A 156 7.86 -14.21 -14.81
CA ILE A 156 7.28 -15.06 -15.85
C ILE A 156 7.31 -16.51 -15.39
N SER A 157 6.17 -17.22 -15.45
CA SER A 157 6.07 -18.64 -15.07
C SER A 157 6.58 -18.95 -13.66
N CYS A 158 6.41 -18.01 -12.72
CA CYS A 158 6.94 -18.12 -11.36
C CYS A 158 5.88 -18.62 -10.36
N TYR A 159 6.33 -19.34 -9.33
CA TYR A 159 5.46 -19.91 -8.30
C TYR A 159 6.00 -19.72 -6.89
N ASN A 160 5.14 -19.41 -5.92
CA ASN A 160 5.55 -19.27 -4.52
C ASN A 160 6.67 -18.24 -4.34
N ILE A 161 6.54 -17.09 -5.01
CA ILE A 161 7.40 -15.92 -4.83
C ILE A 161 6.74 -14.97 -3.84
N THR A 162 7.52 -14.49 -2.87
CA THR A 162 7.14 -13.40 -1.98
C THR A 162 7.86 -12.12 -2.41
N ILE A 163 7.12 -11.03 -2.59
CA ILE A 163 7.64 -9.68 -2.84
C ILE A 163 7.13 -8.80 -1.69
N GLU A 164 8.00 -8.46 -0.74
CA GLU A 164 7.58 -7.83 0.52
C GLU A 164 8.43 -6.63 0.93
N GLY A 165 7.79 -5.52 1.33
CA GLY A 165 8.51 -4.42 2.00
C GLY A 165 9.50 -3.68 1.09
N ASN A 166 9.19 -3.55 -0.20
CA ASN A 166 10.04 -2.90 -1.21
C ASN A 166 9.51 -1.53 -1.63
N VAL A 167 10.40 -0.71 -2.20
CA VAL A 167 10.07 0.58 -2.83
C VAL A 167 10.32 0.47 -4.33
N ILE A 168 9.26 0.66 -5.12
CA ILE A 168 9.28 0.45 -6.57
C ILE A 168 8.70 1.70 -7.24
N GLU A 169 9.57 2.54 -7.78
CA GLU A 169 9.18 3.88 -8.21
C GLU A 169 9.76 4.30 -9.55
N ASN A 170 9.12 5.25 -10.24
CA ASN A 170 9.65 5.89 -11.45
C ASN A 170 10.09 4.91 -12.55
N ASN A 171 9.52 3.71 -12.61
CA ASN A 171 9.79 2.78 -13.71
C ASN A 171 8.97 3.20 -14.94
N HIS A 172 9.55 3.09 -16.13
CA HIS A 172 8.95 3.61 -17.35
C HIS A 172 7.61 2.94 -17.70
N ASN A 173 7.44 1.67 -17.31
CA ASN A 173 6.20 0.93 -17.49
C ASN A 173 5.62 0.47 -16.15
N PHE A 174 5.58 -0.83 -15.88
CA PHE A 174 4.93 -1.41 -14.70
C PHE A 174 5.86 -1.39 -13.47
N GLY A 175 5.30 -1.20 -12.28
CA GLY A 175 6.01 -1.40 -11.03
C GLY A 175 6.34 -2.89 -10.81
N ILE A 176 5.31 -3.69 -10.56
CA ILE A 176 5.40 -5.17 -10.50
C ILE A 176 4.51 -5.77 -11.58
N ILE A 177 5.06 -6.70 -12.37
CA ILE A 177 4.31 -7.43 -13.40
C ILE A 177 4.51 -8.94 -13.26
N LEU A 178 3.39 -9.67 -13.24
CA LEU A 178 3.32 -11.13 -13.22
C LEU A 178 2.69 -11.63 -14.53
N GLY A 179 3.41 -12.48 -15.25
CA GLY A 179 2.93 -13.23 -16.41
C GLY A 179 2.91 -14.73 -16.13
N VAL A 180 1.76 -15.37 -16.23
CA VAL A 180 1.60 -16.83 -16.05
C VAL A 180 2.18 -17.32 -14.71
N SER A 181 2.05 -16.51 -13.64
CA SER A 181 2.74 -16.73 -12.36
C SER A 181 1.75 -16.91 -11.22
N ASN A 182 1.73 -18.08 -10.58
CA ASN A 182 0.69 -18.45 -9.62
C ASN A 182 1.21 -18.52 -8.18
N ASP A 183 0.30 -18.46 -7.21
CA ASP A 183 0.60 -18.70 -5.80
C ASP A 183 1.66 -17.73 -5.24
N ASN A 184 1.61 -16.45 -5.66
CA ASN A 184 2.59 -15.43 -5.24
C ASN A 184 2.00 -14.49 -4.18
N LEU A 185 2.86 -13.97 -3.30
CA LEU A 185 2.52 -12.97 -2.30
C LEU A 185 3.20 -11.64 -2.65
N ILE A 186 2.42 -10.59 -2.80
CA ILE A 186 2.90 -9.21 -2.99
C ILE A 186 2.36 -8.41 -1.81
N SER A 187 3.21 -8.07 -0.84
CA SER A 187 2.74 -7.43 0.39
C SER A 187 3.59 -6.29 0.92
N ASN A 188 2.95 -5.32 1.57
CA ASN A 188 3.64 -4.23 2.28
C ASN A 188 4.64 -3.45 1.40
N ASN A 189 4.45 -3.41 0.08
CA ASN A 189 5.31 -2.65 -0.83
C ASN A 189 4.76 -1.23 -1.03
N ILE A 190 5.65 -0.31 -1.38
CA ILE A 190 5.33 1.08 -1.75
C ILE A 190 5.62 1.23 -3.25
N LEU A 191 4.58 1.44 -4.06
CA LEU A 191 4.68 1.54 -5.51
C LEU A 191 4.14 2.87 -6.02
N TYR A 192 4.98 3.70 -6.63
CA TYR A 192 4.54 5.01 -7.08
C TYR A 192 5.25 5.58 -8.31
N ASN A 193 4.58 6.48 -9.02
CA ASN A 193 5.12 7.15 -10.21
C ASN A 193 5.62 6.19 -11.31
N ASN A 194 5.09 4.96 -11.37
CA ASN A 194 5.39 4.06 -12.49
C ASN A 194 4.52 4.46 -13.69
N GLY A 195 5.05 4.34 -14.90
CA GLY A 195 4.43 4.89 -16.11
C GLY A 195 3.10 4.23 -16.51
N TYR A 196 2.85 2.99 -16.06
CA TYR A 196 1.61 2.25 -16.28
C TYR A 196 0.99 1.82 -14.95
N GLU A 197 0.70 0.54 -14.75
CA GLU A 197 0.14 0.04 -13.51
C GLU A 197 1.20 -0.11 -12.42
N GLY A 198 0.80 0.16 -11.17
CA GLY A 198 1.63 -0.15 -10.01
C GLY A 198 1.86 -1.66 -9.92
N ILE A 199 0.79 -2.44 -9.94
CA ILE A 199 0.82 -3.91 -9.90
C ILE A 199 -0.06 -4.46 -11.03
N PHE A 200 0.50 -5.33 -11.88
CA PHE A 200 -0.22 -6.03 -12.95
C PHE A 200 -0.09 -7.56 -12.82
N LEU A 201 -1.22 -8.27 -12.86
CA LEU A 201 -1.29 -9.73 -12.91
C LEU A 201 -1.97 -10.16 -14.22
N GLY A 202 -1.21 -10.84 -15.08
CA GLY A 202 -1.69 -11.50 -16.30
C GLY A 202 -1.62 -13.02 -16.19
N ILE A 203 -2.75 -13.69 -16.44
CA ILE A 203 -2.85 -15.17 -16.45
C ILE A 203 -2.29 -15.79 -15.16
N SER A 204 -2.57 -15.17 -14.00
CA SER A 204 -1.93 -15.46 -12.72
C SER A 204 -2.99 -15.74 -11.66
N ASN A 205 -2.89 -16.87 -10.97
CA ASN A 205 -3.94 -17.38 -10.07
C ASN A 205 -3.45 -17.56 -8.63
N HIS A 206 -4.38 -17.56 -7.68
CA HIS A 206 -4.11 -17.82 -6.25
C HIS A 206 -3.08 -16.87 -5.62
N SER A 207 -2.86 -15.70 -6.23
CA SER A 207 -1.94 -14.69 -5.72
C SER A 207 -2.64 -13.78 -4.71
N ARG A 208 -1.85 -13.27 -3.77
CA ARG A 208 -2.29 -12.43 -2.66
C ARG A 208 -1.58 -11.08 -2.74
N ILE A 209 -2.35 -10.00 -2.87
CA ILE A 209 -1.87 -8.62 -2.94
C ILE A 209 -2.37 -7.91 -1.67
N ILE A 210 -1.49 -7.74 -0.67
CA ILE A 210 -1.89 -7.40 0.69
C ILE A 210 -1.11 -6.23 1.28
N GLY A 211 -1.77 -5.21 1.82
CA GLY A 211 -1.07 -4.18 2.61
C GLY A 211 -0.18 -3.24 1.79
N ASN A 212 -0.32 -3.21 0.46
CA ASN A 212 0.53 -2.37 -0.39
C ASN A 212 0.01 -0.92 -0.44
N THR A 213 0.92 0.04 -0.60
CA THR A 213 0.61 1.44 -0.90
C THR A 213 0.91 1.71 -2.36
N VAL A 214 -0.12 1.95 -3.17
CA VAL A 214 -0.02 2.05 -4.65
C VAL A 214 -0.56 3.39 -5.12
N THR A 215 0.34 4.30 -5.53
CA THR A 215 -0.02 5.72 -5.67
C THR A 215 0.59 6.41 -6.88
N ASN A 216 -0.11 7.36 -7.49
CA ASN A 216 0.45 8.21 -8.57
C ASN A 216 1.00 7.41 -9.76
N ASN A 217 0.48 6.21 -10.05
CA ASN A 217 0.89 5.45 -11.23
C ASN A 217 0.10 5.95 -12.47
N GLY A 218 0.70 5.79 -13.65
CA GLY A 218 0.22 6.38 -14.90
C GLY A 218 -1.09 5.81 -15.43
N ASN A 219 -1.48 4.61 -14.97
CA ASN A 219 -2.78 3.99 -15.28
C ASN A 219 -3.47 3.45 -14.01
N PHE A 220 -3.80 2.15 -13.94
CA PHE A 220 -4.45 1.58 -12.76
C PHE A 220 -3.46 1.39 -11.60
N GLY A 221 -3.93 1.52 -10.36
CA GLY A 221 -3.11 1.13 -9.21
C GLY A 221 -2.82 -0.38 -9.25
N ILE A 222 -3.88 -1.20 -9.19
CA ILE A 222 -3.79 -2.65 -9.18
C ILE A 222 -4.67 -3.22 -10.29
N TYR A 223 -4.06 -3.99 -11.20
CA TYR A 223 -4.75 -4.66 -12.29
C TYR A 223 -4.63 -6.18 -12.15
N ILE A 224 -5.77 -6.85 -12.01
CA ILE A 224 -5.85 -8.32 -12.09
C ILE A 224 -6.64 -8.72 -13.33
N GLY A 225 -6.01 -9.42 -14.28
CA GLY A 225 -6.73 -9.81 -15.48
C GLY A 225 -6.10 -10.87 -16.36
N SER A 226 -6.55 -10.91 -17.61
CA SER A 226 -6.19 -11.94 -18.60
C SER A 226 -6.51 -13.36 -18.11
N SER A 227 -7.78 -13.67 -17.81
CA SER A 227 -8.21 -15.00 -17.35
C SER A 227 -7.64 -15.45 -16.00
N SER A 228 -7.13 -14.52 -15.18
CA SER A 228 -6.68 -14.77 -13.81
C SER A 228 -7.83 -15.17 -12.88
N LYS A 229 -7.58 -16.03 -11.90
CA LYS A 229 -8.62 -16.56 -11.00
C LYS A 229 -8.16 -16.68 -9.56
N ASN A 230 -9.13 -16.66 -8.64
CA ASN A 230 -8.92 -16.96 -7.22
C ASN A 230 -7.86 -16.07 -6.54
N ASN A 231 -7.73 -14.81 -6.97
CA ASN A 231 -6.78 -13.88 -6.37
C ASN A 231 -7.42 -13.15 -5.17
N THR A 232 -6.60 -12.74 -4.20
CA THR A 232 -7.05 -11.93 -3.06
C THR A 232 -6.32 -10.59 -3.06
N ILE A 233 -7.08 -9.51 -3.06
CA ILE A 233 -6.60 -8.13 -3.01
C ILE A 233 -7.18 -7.52 -1.75
N SER A 234 -6.34 -7.29 -0.73
CA SER A 234 -6.84 -6.79 0.54
C SER A 234 -5.93 -5.84 1.29
N GLU A 235 -6.51 -4.95 2.08
CA GLU A 235 -5.73 -4.06 2.97
C GLU A 235 -4.77 -3.14 2.21
N ASN A 236 -4.98 -2.93 0.91
CA ASN A 236 -4.15 -2.03 0.11
C ASN A 236 -4.68 -0.59 0.21
N THR A 237 -3.78 0.37 0.21
CA THR A 237 -4.09 1.79 0.00
C THR A 237 -3.78 2.15 -1.43
N VAL A 238 -4.81 2.45 -2.23
CA VAL A 238 -4.70 2.72 -3.67
C VAL A 238 -5.23 4.11 -3.96
N ARG A 239 -4.34 5.05 -4.29
CA ARG A 239 -4.71 6.47 -4.40
C ARG A 239 -4.04 7.25 -5.50
N ASN A 240 -4.73 8.26 -6.03
CA ASN A 240 -4.18 9.21 -7.00
C ASN A 240 -3.58 8.55 -8.24
N ASN A 241 -4.05 7.37 -8.66
CA ASN A 241 -3.60 6.77 -9.91
C ASN A 241 -4.37 7.43 -11.07
N ASN A 242 -3.68 7.69 -12.19
CA ASN A 242 -4.23 8.47 -13.30
C ASN A 242 -5.33 7.73 -14.08
N GLY A 243 -5.42 6.41 -13.93
CA GLY A 243 -6.56 5.59 -14.38
C GLY A 243 -7.50 5.26 -13.21
N GLY A 244 -7.88 3.98 -13.08
CA GLY A 244 -8.66 3.50 -11.94
C GLY A 244 -7.80 3.08 -10.74
N GLY A 245 -8.43 2.83 -9.59
CA GLY A 245 -7.75 2.29 -8.42
C GLY A 245 -7.44 0.80 -8.61
N ILE A 246 -8.47 -0.03 -8.60
CA ILE A 246 -8.36 -1.49 -8.72
C ILE A 246 -9.25 -1.97 -9.88
N ILE A 247 -8.74 -2.85 -10.74
CA ILE A 247 -9.56 -3.48 -11.80
C ILE A 247 -9.46 -5.00 -11.78
N ALA A 248 -10.62 -5.65 -11.88
CA ALA A 248 -10.78 -7.04 -12.27
C ALA A 248 -11.25 -7.12 -13.72
N SER A 249 -10.34 -7.48 -14.64
CA SER A 249 -10.60 -7.54 -16.08
C SER A 249 -10.45 -8.96 -16.60
N THR A 250 -11.54 -9.59 -17.04
CA THR A 250 -11.57 -11.02 -17.38
C THR A 250 -11.02 -11.91 -16.25
N SER A 251 -11.26 -11.55 -14.99
CA SER A 251 -10.79 -12.27 -13.80
C SER A 251 -11.95 -12.73 -12.94
N ASN A 252 -11.94 -14.01 -12.56
CA ASN A 252 -13.09 -14.65 -11.91
C ASN A 252 -12.74 -15.22 -10.54
N ASN A 253 -13.74 -15.32 -9.67
CA ASN A 253 -13.63 -15.93 -8.33
C ASN A 253 -12.59 -15.26 -7.42
N SER A 254 -12.26 -13.99 -7.68
CA SER A 254 -11.32 -13.21 -6.88
C SER A 254 -12.05 -12.48 -5.74
N THR A 255 -11.30 -12.11 -4.71
CA THR A 255 -11.78 -11.36 -3.55
C THR A 255 -11.06 -10.02 -3.45
N ILE A 256 -11.80 -8.92 -3.44
CA ILE A 256 -11.31 -7.55 -3.26
C ILE A 256 -11.92 -7.02 -1.96
N ARG A 257 -11.14 -6.89 -0.89
CA ARG A 257 -11.69 -6.52 0.42
C ARG A 257 -10.81 -5.67 1.29
N ARG A 258 -11.39 -4.85 2.17
CA ARG A 258 -10.60 -4.03 3.12
C ARG A 258 -9.59 -3.12 2.45
N ASN A 259 -9.80 -2.75 1.19
CA ASN A 259 -8.93 -1.79 0.51
C ASN A 259 -9.43 -0.38 0.76
N ASN A 260 -8.49 0.56 0.80
CA ASN A 260 -8.75 1.98 0.86
C ASN A 260 -8.46 2.58 -0.53
N VAL A 261 -9.52 2.90 -1.28
CA VAL A 261 -9.46 3.28 -2.69
C VAL A 261 -9.95 4.72 -2.85
N ILE A 262 -8.99 5.65 -2.98
CA ILE A 262 -9.25 7.09 -2.83
C ILE A 262 -8.68 7.89 -4.00
N HIS A 263 -9.37 8.92 -4.49
CA HIS A 263 -8.82 9.89 -5.46
C HIS A 263 -8.33 9.26 -6.77
N ASN A 264 -8.98 8.19 -7.25
CA ASN A 264 -8.73 7.64 -8.59
C ASN A 264 -9.90 8.02 -9.51
N LYS A 265 -9.75 7.86 -10.84
CA LYS A 265 -10.84 8.18 -11.80
C LYS A 265 -12.05 7.28 -11.65
N ILE A 266 -11.77 5.99 -11.48
CA ILE A 266 -12.71 4.97 -11.06
C ILE A 266 -12.12 4.33 -9.81
N GLY A 267 -12.91 4.12 -8.76
CA GLY A 267 -12.41 3.42 -7.57
C GLY A 267 -12.09 1.96 -7.89
N ILE A 268 -13.11 1.12 -8.05
CA ILE A 268 -12.98 -0.30 -8.39
C ILE A 268 -13.76 -0.60 -9.67
N GLU A 269 -13.12 -1.29 -10.61
CA GLU A 269 -13.72 -1.70 -11.89
C GLU A 269 -13.83 -3.23 -12.01
N VAL A 270 -14.99 -3.71 -12.47
CA VAL A 270 -15.27 -5.12 -12.74
C VAL A 270 -15.68 -5.28 -14.21
N TRP A 271 -14.74 -5.71 -15.04
CA TRP A 271 -14.88 -5.82 -16.49
C TRP A 271 -14.87 -7.26 -16.96
N GLN A 272 -15.96 -7.73 -17.58
CA GLN A 272 -16.12 -9.10 -18.09
C GLN A 272 -15.67 -10.18 -17.09
N SER A 273 -16.01 -9.96 -15.82
CA SER A 273 -15.45 -10.68 -14.68
C SER A 273 -16.58 -11.21 -13.81
N ASN A 274 -16.46 -12.46 -13.37
CA ASN A 274 -17.58 -13.20 -12.78
C ASN A 274 -17.24 -13.79 -11.42
N TYR A 275 -18.26 -13.92 -10.57
CA TYR A 275 -18.16 -14.58 -9.25
C TYR A 275 -17.13 -13.94 -8.31
N ASN A 276 -16.81 -12.66 -8.50
CA ASN A 276 -15.92 -11.95 -7.59
C ASN A 276 -16.69 -11.46 -6.35
N LYS A 277 -15.98 -11.35 -5.22
CA LYS A 277 -16.50 -10.79 -3.98
C LYS A 277 -15.79 -9.47 -3.67
N ILE A 278 -16.54 -8.38 -3.62
CA ILE A 278 -16.04 -7.04 -3.35
C ILE A 278 -16.68 -6.54 -2.06
N TYR A 279 -15.96 -6.51 -0.94
CA TYR A 279 -16.57 -6.20 0.35
C TYR A 279 -15.65 -5.54 1.36
N GLU A 280 -16.18 -4.83 2.34
CA GLU A 280 -15.38 -4.13 3.37
C GLU A 280 -14.39 -3.10 2.78
N ASN A 281 -14.60 -2.59 1.56
CA ASN A 281 -13.70 -1.57 1.00
C ASN A 281 -14.18 -0.16 1.38
N ASN A 282 -13.24 0.72 1.73
CA ASN A 282 -13.49 2.15 1.74
C ASN A 282 -13.24 2.70 0.33
N ILE A 283 -14.28 3.21 -0.31
CA ILE A 283 -14.25 3.71 -1.68
C ILE A 283 -14.72 5.15 -1.60
N SER A 284 -13.76 6.07 -1.56
CA SER A 284 -14.06 7.45 -1.27
C SER A 284 -13.39 8.42 -2.20
N GLU A 285 -14.04 9.56 -2.47
CA GLU A 285 -13.41 10.67 -3.18
C GLU A 285 -12.82 10.25 -4.55
N ASN A 286 -13.41 9.29 -5.24
CA ASN A 286 -13.01 8.96 -6.62
C ASN A 286 -13.74 9.91 -7.58
N TYR A 287 -12.96 10.66 -8.36
CA TYR A 287 -13.40 11.82 -9.13
C TYR A 287 -13.16 11.56 -10.61
N ASP A 288 -14.17 11.79 -11.44
CA ASP A 288 -14.23 11.72 -12.92
C ASP A 288 -15.35 10.79 -13.38
N ILE A 289 -15.54 9.63 -12.72
CA ILE A 289 -16.49 8.63 -13.22
C ILE A 289 -17.31 7.90 -12.12
N TRP A 290 -16.75 6.90 -11.43
CA TRP A 290 -17.52 6.02 -10.53
C TRP A 290 -16.70 5.51 -9.33
N GLY A 291 -17.35 5.35 -8.17
CA GLY A 291 -16.79 4.62 -7.02
C GLY A 291 -16.57 3.14 -7.37
N ILE A 292 -17.64 2.44 -7.78
CA ILE A 292 -17.54 1.13 -8.45
C ILE A 292 -18.21 1.17 -9.83
N TRP A 293 -17.52 0.62 -10.83
CA TRP A 293 -18.13 0.32 -12.13
C TRP A 293 -18.12 -1.18 -12.43
N VAL A 294 -19.28 -1.69 -12.83
CA VAL A 294 -19.46 -3.06 -13.31
C VAL A 294 -19.86 -3.01 -14.78
N ALA A 295 -18.94 -3.38 -15.66
CA ALA A 295 -19.17 -3.35 -17.10
C ALA A 295 -20.04 -4.52 -17.59
N GLY A 296 -20.62 -4.35 -18.78
CA GLY A 296 -21.38 -5.39 -19.46
C GLY A 296 -20.60 -6.70 -19.62
N GLY A 297 -21.29 -7.82 -19.40
CA GLY A 297 -20.68 -9.16 -19.41
C GLY A 297 -19.99 -9.57 -18.10
N SER A 298 -20.03 -8.73 -17.06
CA SER A 298 -19.68 -9.10 -15.69
C SER A 298 -20.90 -9.65 -14.95
N GLU A 299 -20.79 -10.86 -14.41
CA GLU A 299 -21.93 -11.60 -13.86
C GLU A 299 -21.68 -12.24 -12.50
N TYR A 300 -22.74 -12.35 -11.70
CA TYR A 300 -22.74 -13.06 -10.42
C TYR A 300 -21.68 -12.56 -9.43
N ASN A 301 -21.31 -11.28 -9.52
CA ASN A 301 -20.44 -10.65 -8.53
C ASN A 301 -21.25 -10.26 -7.29
N LEU A 302 -20.59 -10.24 -6.14
CA LEU A 302 -21.21 -9.96 -4.84
C LEU A 302 -20.52 -8.76 -4.19
N PHE A 303 -21.28 -7.69 -3.98
CA PHE A 303 -20.85 -6.43 -3.38
C PHE A 303 -21.60 -6.23 -2.05
N TYR A 304 -20.89 -6.11 -0.93
CA TYR A 304 -21.52 -5.90 0.38
C TYR A 304 -20.53 -5.29 1.37
N ASN A 305 -21.02 -4.61 2.39
CA ASN A 305 -20.24 -3.96 3.44
C ASN A 305 -19.16 -2.98 2.92
N ASN A 306 -19.31 -2.43 1.71
CA ASN A 306 -18.43 -1.37 1.25
C ASN A 306 -18.96 -0.02 1.74
N CYS A 307 -18.06 0.93 1.94
CA CYS A 307 -18.42 2.32 2.25
C CYS A 307 -18.13 3.20 1.05
N PHE A 308 -19.19 3.82 0.52
CA PHE A 308 -19.13 4.79 -0.56
C PHE A 308 -19.26 6.20 0.01
N ILE A 309 -18.20 7.01 -0.11
CA ILE A 309 -18.12 8.33 0.53
C ILE A 309 -17.56 9.37 -0.44
N ASN A 310 -18.31 10.43 -0.73
CA ASN A 310 -17.91 11.56 -1.58
C ASN A 310 -17.38 11.16 -2.96
N ASN A 311 -17.87 10.06 -3.54
CA ASN A 311 -17.60 9.76 -4.95
C ASN A 311 -18.50 10.61 -5.85
N GLU A 312 -18.06 10.93 -7.06
CA GLU A 312 -18.91 11.67 -8.01
C GLU A 312 -20.20 10.90 -8.35
N VAL A 313 -20.06 9.58 -8.54
CA VAL A 313 -21.16 8.63 -8.61
C VAL A 313 -20.76 7.40 -7.82
N ASN A 314 -21.55 6.97 -6.84
CA ASN A 314 -21.17 5.87 -5.96
C ASN A 314 -20.99 4.54 -6.70
N ALA A 315 -21.95 4.14 -7.52
CA ALA A 315 -21.86 2.90 -8.29
C ALA A 315 -22.58 2.98 -9.64
N TRP A 316 -22.09 2.20 -10.61
CA TRP A 316 -22.73 1.98 -11.91
C TRP A 316 -22.63 0.52 -12.32
N ASP A 317 -23.76 -0.12 -12.61
CA ASP A 317 -23.86 -1.54 -12.96
C ASP A 317 -24.56 -1.74 -14.31
N ASP A 318 -23.76 -2.12 -15.30
CA ASP A 318 -24.20 -2.57 -16.63
C ASP A 318 -24.05 -4.09 -16.81
N GLY A 319 -23.70 -4.82 -15.74
CA GLY A 319 -23.56 -6.26 -15.74
C GLY A 319 -24.90 -6.99 -15.65
N MET A 320 -24.85 -8.28 -15.28
CA MET A 320 -26.05 -9.10 -15.10
C MET A 320 -25.96 -9.98 -13.86
N ASN A 321 -27.08 -10.17 -13.16
CA ASN A 321 -27.15 -11.06 -11.99
C ASN A 321 -26.12 -10.74 -10.89
N ASN A 322 -25.66 -9.48 -10.80
CA ASN A 322 -24.81 -9.01 -9.71
C ASN A 322 -25.68 -8.74 -8.48
N ASN A 323 -25.14 -9.03 -7.29
CA ASN A 323 -25.84 -8.80 -6.03
C ASN A 323 -25.11 -7.71 -5.25
N TRP A 324 -25.82 -6.63 -4.92
CA TRP A 324 -25.31 -5.50 -4.14
C TRP A 324 -25.60 -5.60 -2.65
N ASN A 325 -25.95 -6.80 -2.19
CA ASN A 325 -26.02 -7.13 -0.77
C ASN A 325 -25.82 -8.64 -0.59
N CYS A 326 -25.38 -9.04 0.61
CA CYS A 326 -25.42 -10.43 1.04
C CYS A 326 -26.77 -10.73 1.73
N SER A 327 -26.90 -11.91 2.34
CA SER A 327 -28.16 -12.32 2.99
C SER A 327 -28.49 -11.58 4.28
N ILE A 328 -27.53 -10.82 4.84
CA ILE A 328 -27.68 -10.15 6.15
C ILE A 328 -27.43 -8.65 6.12
N LEU A 329 -26.74 -8.12 5.10
CA LEU A 329 -26.44 -6.69 4.97
C LEU A 329 -26.01 -6.33 3.54
N GLY A 330 -26.13 -5.05 3.20
CA GLY A 330 -25.71 -4.40 1.96
C GLY A 330 -24.50 -3.50 2.17
N ASN A 331 -24.44 -2.38 1.46
CA ASN A 331 -23.36 -1.40 1.49
C ASN A 331 -23.83 -0.09 2.16
N TYR A 332 -22.88 0.70 2.61
CA TYR A 332 -23.13 2.07 3.05
C TYR A 332 -22.97 3.04 1.88
N TRP A 333 -23.94 3.94 1.73
CA TRP A 333 -23.96 4.97 0.70
C TRP A 333 -24.16 6.32 1.38
N ASP A 334 -23.23 7.25 1.19
CA ASP A 334 -23.28 8.59 1.80
C ASP A 334 -24.46 9.45 1.31
N ASP A 335 -25.03 9.12 0.16
CA ASP A 335 -26.23 9.74 -0.41
C ASP A 335 -27.53 8.98 -0.07
N TYR A 336 -27.46 7.91 0.74
CA TYR A 336 -28.65 7.20 1.19
C TYR A 336 -29.44 8.01 2.22
N ASN A 337 -30.70 8.32 1.87
CA ASN A 337 -31.62 9.12 2.68
C ASN A 337 -32.85 8.31 3.15
N GLY A 338 -32.74 6.99 3.19
CA GLY A 338 -33.83 6.12 3.67
C GLY A 338 -34.02 6.18 5.18
N ASN A 339 -35.07 5.53 5.67
CA ASN A 339 -35.36 5.41 7.09
C ASN A 339 -35.00 4.01 7.59
N ASP A 340 -34.68 3.90 8.88
CA ASP A 340 -34.51 2.64 9.62
C ASP A 340 -35.51 2.67 10.79
N ALA A 341 -36.72 2.18 10.55
CA ALA A 341 -37.82 2.29 11.51
C ALA A 341 -37.69 1.31 12.69
N ASP A 342 -37.03 0.17 12.49
CA ASP A 342 -36.82 -0.84 13.53
C ASP A 342 -35.46 -0.66 14.26
N ASN A 343 -34.64 0.29 13.83
CA ASN A 343 -33.31 0.64 14.36
C ASN A 343 -32.34 -0.54 14.34
N ASN A 344 -32.37 -1.36 13.29
CA ASN A 344 -31.49 -2.51 13.14
C ASN A 344 -30.17 -2.18 12.41
N GLY A 345 -29.98 -0.92 11.98
CA GLY A 345 -28.80 -0.43 11.26
C GLY A 345 -28.88 -0.60 9.74
N ILE A 346 -29.99 -1.13 9.22
CA ILE A 346 -30.27 -1.36 7.79
C ILE A 346 -31.47 -0.50 7.40
N GLY A 347 -31.36 0.19 6.28
CA GLY A 347 -32.44 1.00 5.75
C GLY A 347 -33.60 0.18 5.19
N ASP A 348 -34.82 0.62 5.45
CA ASP A 348 -36.07 -0.04 5.06
C ASP A 348 -36.39 0.07 3.55
N ILE A 349 -35.73 0.99 2.85
CA ILE A 349 -35.93 1.24 1.41
C ILE A 349 -34.67 0.82 0.65
N PRO A 350 -34.77 -0.02 -0.39
CA PRO A 350 -33.61 -0.39 -1.20
C PRO A 350 -32.91 0.82 -1.83
N TYR A 351 -31.57 0.78 -1.92
CA TYR A 351 -30.79 1.73 -2.70
C TYR A 351 -30.71 1.26 -4.15
N VAL A 352 -31.00 2.14 -5.11
CA VAL A 352 -30.96 1.81 -6.54
C VAL A 352 -29.58 2.12 -7.10
N ILE A 353 -28.95 1.14 -7.73
CA ILE A 353 -27.65 1.31 -8.39
C ILE A 353 -27.91 1.81 -9.81
N ASN A 354 -27.20 2.89 -10.21
CA ASN A 354 -27.28 3.43 -11.55
C ASN A 354 -26.79 2.41 -12.59
N GLY A 355 -27.21 2.57 -13.85
CA GLY A 355 -26.80 1.71 -14.96
C GLY A 355 -27.94 0.88 -15.54
N SER A 356 -27.61 0.04 -16.51
CA SER A 356 -28.59 -0.73 -17.29
C SER A 356 -29.05 -2.04 -16.64
N ALA A 357 -28.39 -2.49 -15.57
CA ALA A 357 -28.71 -3.75 -14.89
C ALA A 357 -30.01 -3.71 -14.06
N ASN A 358 -30.51 -2.51 -13.72
CA ASN A 358 -31.58 -2.30 -12.72
C ASN A 358 -31.24 -2.95 -11.36
N SER A 359 -29.96 -2.95 -11.00
CA SER A 359 -29.46 -3.49 -9.75
C SER A 359 -29.90 -2.65 -8.56
N VAL A 360 -30.11 -3.32 -7.43
CA VAL A 360 -30.52 -2.69 -6.18
C VAL A 360 -29.78 -3.34 -5.01
N ASP A 361 -29.39 -2.52 -4.04
CA ASP A 361 -28.97 -2.97 -2.73
C ASP A 361 -30.21 -3.02 -1.84
N GLN A 362 -30.62 -4.23 -1.47
CA GLN A 362 -31.84 -4.46 -0.69
C GLN A 362 -31.66 -4.19 0.80
N LEU A 363 -30.42 -4.07 1.27
CA LEU A 363 -30.09 -3.97 2.69
C LEU A 363 -29.08 -2.84 2.93
N PRO A 364 -29.34 -1.61 2.45
CA PRO A 364 -28.39 -0.51 2.57
C PRO A 364 -28.10 -0.23 4.05
N LEU A 365 -26.83 -0.05 4.39
CA LEU A 365 -26.40 0.24 5.76
C LEU A 365 -26.65 1.71 6.10
N MET A 366 -27.15 1.97 7.31
CA MET A 366 -27.36 3.34 7.82
C MET A 366 -26.06 4.05 8.20
N GLN A 367 -24.98 3.30 8.41
CA GLN A 367 -23.67 3.82 8.77
C GLN A 367 -22.55 2.99 8.13
N CYS A 368 -21.41 3.63 7.88
CA CYS A 368 -20.23 2.94 7.39
C CYS A 368 -19.60 2.11 8.51
N SER A 369 -19.51 0.79 8.30
CA SER A 369 -18.91 -0.15 9.26
C SER A 369 -17.42 0.07 9.50
N LEU A 370 -16.72 0.70 8.56
CA LEU A 370 -15.29 1.01 8.66
C LEU A 370 -14.99 2.26 9.50
N LEU A 371 -16.00 3.03 9.87
CA LEU A 371 -15.86 4.20 10.75
C LEU A 371 -16.10 3.86 12.24
N GLU A 372 -16.57 2.64 12.57
CA GLU A 372 -16.91 2.25 13.95
C GLU A 372 -15.70 1.87 14.83
N ASP A 373 -14.51 1.70 14.27
CA ASP A 373 -13.28 1.52 15.06
C ASP A 373 -12.78 2.87 15.61
N GLY A 374 -13.54 3.48 16.51
CA GLY A 374 -13.04 4.42 17.52
C GLY A 374 -12.16 5.57 17.01
N VAL A 375 -12.39 6.05 15.78
CA VAL A 375 -11.83 7.34 15.35
C VAL A 375 -12.63 8.37 16.12
N ILE A 376 -12.06 8.82 17.25
CA ILE A 376 -12.37 10.11 17.84
C ILE A 376 -12.43 11.06 16.65
N GLU A 377 -13.61 11.64 16.34
CA GLU A 377 -13.69 12.82 15.48
C GLU A 377 -12.56 13.72 15.94
N ASP A 378 -11.53 13.89 15.10
CA ASP A 378 -10.44 14.78 15.41
C ASP A 378 -11.10 16.12 15.71
N ILE A 379 -11.20 16.46 17.00
CA ILE A 379 -11.59 17.79 17.43
C ILE A 379 -10.42 18.63 16.94
N VAL A 380 -10.59 19.17 15.73
CA VAL A 380 -9.72 20.18 15.16
C VAL A 380 -9.95 21.42 16.01
N ILE A 381 -9.23 21.50 17.13
CA ILE A 381 -9.01 22.78 17.78
C ILE A 381 -8.06 23.51 16.84
N GLU A 382 -8.60 24.39 16.01
CA GLU A 382 -7.83 25.39 15.29
C GLU A 382 -7.13 26.29 16.32
N ILE A 383 -5.95 25.87 16.74
CA ILE A 383 -5.05 26.70 17.51
C ILE A 383 -4.35 27.58 16.49
N SER A 384 -4.98 28.70 16.11
CA SER A 384 -4.30 29.75 15.33
C SER A 384 -2.95 30.07 15.98
N GLY A 385 -1.91 30.33 15.18
CA GLY A 385 -0.52 30.45 15.67
C GLY A 385 -0.32 31.43 16.85
N TYR A 386 -1.25 32.36 17.06
CA TYR A 386 -1.32 33.22 18.24
C TYR A 386 -1.57 32.46 19.55
N ASN A 387 -2.38 31.40 19.53
CA ASN A 387 -2.69 30.58 20.70
C ASN A 387 -1.51 29.69 21.13
N ILE A 388 -0.64 29.26 20.21
CA ILE A 388 0.61 28.54 20.56
C ILE A 388 1.59 29.48 21.26
N ILE A 389 1.74 30.71 20.76
CA ILE A 389 2.59 31.73 21.39
C ILE A 389 2.02 32.11 22.76
N LEU A 390 0.70 32.22 22.89
CA LEU A 390 0.03 32.48 24.17
C LEU A 390 0.22 31.32 25.17
N LEU A 391 0.07 30.07 24.72
CA LEU A 391 0.22 28.90 25.57
C LEU A 391 1.67 28.71 26.03
N THR A 392 2.65 28.90 25.12
CA THR A 392 4.08 28.82 25.46
C THR A 392 4.51 29.95 26.38
N SER A 393 3.96 31.16 26.23
CA SER A 393 4.24 32.27 27.15
C SER A 393 3.58 32.09 28.52
N ILE A 394 2.36 31.51 28.59
CA ILE A 394 1.73 31.12 29.86
C ILE A 394 2.55 30.03 30.58
N LEU A 395 3.00 29.00 29.85
CA LEU A 395 3.83 27.93 30.41
C LEU A 395 5.20 28.43 30.87
N ALA A 396 5.80 29.39 30.16
CA ALA A 396 7.04 30.04 30.59
C ALA A 396 6.84 30.85 31.88
N LEU A 397 5.73 31.60 31.99
CA LEU A 397 5.39 32.36 33.20
C LEU A 397 5.12 31.44 34.40
N ILE A 398 4.42 30.32 34.21
CA ILE A 398 4.18 29.31 35.26
C ILE A 398 5.51 28.68 35.70
N SER A 399 6.40 28.36 34.75
CA SER A 399 7.72 27.80 35.04
C SER A 399 8.59 28.77 35.85
N ILE A 400 8.58 30.06 35.51
CA ILE A 400 9.28 31.11 36.25
C ILE A 400 8.67 31.29 37.65
N ALA A 401 7.33 31.24 37.78
CA ALA A 401 6.65 31.36 39.06
C ALA A 401 6.97 30.18 40.00
N LEU A 402 7.00 28.95 39.47
CA LEU A 402 7.38 27.75 40.21
C LEU A 402 8.86 27.78 40.63
N PHE A 403 9.75 28.28 39.76
CA PHE A 403 11.16 28.47 40.08
C PHE A 403 11.39 29.54 41.17
N LYS A 404 10.65 30.65 41.13
CA LYS A 404 10.69 31.67 42.20
C LYS A 404 10.13 31.12 43.53
N LYS A 405 9.08 30.29 43.49
CA LYS A 405 8.49 29.66 44.69
C LYS A 405 9.45 28.65 45.34
N SER A 406 10.19 27.87 44.55
CA SER A 406 11.20 26.94 45.08
C SER A 406 12.38 27.66 45.75
N LYS A 407 12.81 28.81 45.19
CA LYS A 407 13.86 29.65 45.76
C LYS A 407 13.43 30.40 47.03
N LYS A 408 12.14 30.76 47.14
CA LYS A 408 11.56 31.38 48.35
C LYS A 408 11.43 30.36 49.50
N ASN A 409 11.10 29.11 49.19
CA ASN A 409 11.06 28.02 50.16
C ASN A 409 12.44 27.54 50.62
N SER A 410 13.51 27.76 49.83
CA SER A 410 14.89 27.48 50.27
C SER A 410 15.51 28.57 51.14
N ASN A 411 14.89 29.76 51.23
CA ASN A 411 15.40 30.92 51.96
C ASN A 411 14.60 31.27 53.23
N ASN A 412 13.77 30.35 53.74
CA ASN A 412 13.05 30.54 55.00
C ASN A 412 13.59 29.59 56.09
N PRO A 413 14.74 29.89 56.72
CA PRO A 413 15.28 29.07 57.80
C PRO A 413 14.76 29.56 59.15
N LYS A 414 13.51 29.25 59.52
CA LYS A 414 13.04 29.30 60.92
C LYS A 414 11.86 28.33 61.04
N LYS A 415 11.61 27.58 62.11
CA LYS A 415 12.16 27.29 63.46
C LYS A 415 10.99 26.44 63.99
N GLN A 416 11.09 25.15 64.22
CA GLN A 416 11.60 24.48 65.42
C GLN A 416 11.44 22.98 65.15
#